data_AF-A0A258JTA9-F1
#
_entry.id   AF-A0A258JTA9-F1
#
_cell.length_a   1.000
_cell.length_b   1.000
_cell.length_c   1.000
_cell.angle_alpha   90.00
_cell.angle_beta   90.00
_cell.angle_gamma   90.00
#
_symmetry.space_group_name_H-M   'P 1'
#
loop_
_entity.id
_entity.type
_entity.pdbx_description
1 polymer ?
#
loop_
_entity_poly.entity_id
_entity_poly.type
_entity_poly.pdbx_seq_one_letter_code
_entity_poly.pdbx_strand_id
1 'polypeptide(L)'
;QTIGQLLNALQRRSSAAPYWWALIGSVVWIAIGCTLALATQRNAVAEISSLDALLASPALLVILAGIVLPPLGFFATASVVRRTRDLQLIARSMTEVALRLAQPELIGTEAVVTVGQAVRREVAAMGDGVDRTIARAAELETVVRNEVSILERAYEDNEIRIRNLIEELQAERQNILIHSERLREGIIDADNLLSHEVQDVAEKVNAAVVGAAERVTALFQQRGDHITETLTRVGDSMIEAISSKGTELIDRLQATGADIRNDLTQSSDVVSEALKARTDELAANLLASSTEVTDLVARWSEDVRANADATRAALTEALAESSAQVNDEMTVRATEVNNAFRATAESVVFEFSNRGGELVRKVQDTGERVAETIAERGGDIADRIEMTGARIHEDVTVRGEALQQQLSETAERMVEAMDRTGGAVADVLTQKGDEISQLLVQSSTDLSERLDTVATDVNNALGTQGDKFNSSFRLTADQLVASLATNSDALDQMLTTRLTAIDETI
;
A
#
# COMPACT_ATOMS: atom_id res chain seq x y z
N GLN A 1 122.76 2.87 -6.22
CA GLN A 1 121.56 3.23 -7.03
C GLN A 1 121.44 4.75 -7.08
N THR A 2 120.68 5.31 -8.01
CA THR A 2 120.69 6.77 -8.27
C THR A 2 119.65 7.52 -7.43
N ILE A 3 120.00 8.75 -6.99
CA ILE A 3 119.18 9.61 -6.13
C ILE A 3 117.76 9.86 -6.73
N GLY A 4 117.63 9.88 -8.06
CA GLY A 4 116.35 10.01 -8.74
C GLY A 4 115.34 8.87 -8.47
N GLN A 5 115.80 7.67 -8.08
CA GLN A 5 114.88 6.57 -7.74
C GLN A 5 114.25 6.75 -6.34
N LEU A 6 114.98 7.34 -5.39
CA LEU A 6 114.45 7.71 -4.07
C LEU A 6 113.46 8.89 -4.15
N LEU A 7 113.75 9.90 -4.98
CA LEU A 7 112.83 11.03 -5.19
C LEU A 7 111.49 10.61 -5.80
N ASN A 8 111.49 9.64 -6.72
CA ASN A 8 110.25 9.14 -7.35
C ASN A 8 109.37 8.31 -6.38
N ALA A 9 109.98 7.67 -5.36
CA ALA A 9 109.22 6.98 -4.31
C ALA A 9 108.36 7.95 -3.46
N LEU A 10 108.85 9.17 -3.24
CA LEU A 10 108.19 10.20 -2.41
C LEU A 10 107.10 11.00 -3.15
N GLN A 11 106.93 10.85 -4.46
CA GLN A 11 105.95 11.61 -5.25
C GLN A 11 104.63 10.87 -5.57
N ARG A 12 104.45 9.62 -5.12
CA ARG A 12 103.19 8.87 -5.31
C ARG A 12 102.06 9.41 -4.44
N ARG A 13 101.32 10.39 -4.96
CA ARG A 13 100.04 10.88 -4.37
C ARG A 13 99.06 9.72 -4.16
N SER A 14 98.44 9.65 -2.97
CA SER A 14 97.46 8.61 -2.65
C SER A 14 96.19 8.72 -3.50
N SER A 15 95.66 7.55 -3.90
CA SER A 15 94.54 7.49 -4.85
C SER A 15 93.23 7.98 -4.23
N ALA A 16 92.50 8.82 -4.97
CA ALA A 16 91.22 9.39 -4.55
C ALA A 16 90.05 8.38 -4.55
N ALA A 17 90.31 7.10 -4.85
CA ALA A 17 89.29 6.06 -4.99
C ALA A 17 88.33 5.91 -3.79
N PRO A 18 88.76 6.03 -2.51
CA PRO A 18 87.82 5.96 -1.38
C PRO A 18 86.74 7.04 -1.43
N TYR A 19 87.08 8.26 -1.86
CA TYR A 19 86.11 9.36 -1.98
C TYR A 19 85.17 9.19 -3.17
N TRP A 20 85.63 8.59 -4.28
CA TRP A 20 84.74 8.22 -5.39
C TRP A 20 83.71 7.16 -4.98
N TRP A 21 84.12 6.14 -4.22
CA TRP A 21 83.18 5.15 -3.68
C TRP A 21 82.19 5.76 -2.66
N ALA A 22 82.65 6.68 -1.81
CA ALA A 22 81.77 7.41 -0.89
C ALA A 22 80.76 8.32 -1.62
N LEU A 23 81.19 8.98 -2.71
CA LEU A 23 80.31 9.79 -3.56
C LEU A 23 79.23 8.94 -4.23
N ILE A 24 79.61 7.81 -4.84
CA ILE A 24 78.67 6.87 -5.46
C ILE A 24 77.67 6.34 -4.41
N GLY A 25 78.17 5.89 -3.25
CA GLY A 25 77.33 5.41 -2.15
C GLY A 25 76.35 6.49 -1.62
N SER A 26 76.82 7.74 -1.53
CA SER A 26 75.99 8.87 -1.10
C SER A 26 74.87 9.19 -2.11
N VAL A 27 75.17 9.20 -3.41
CA VAL A 27 74.17 9.44 -4.47
C VAL A 27 73.12 8.33 -4.47
N VAL A 28 73.53 7.06 -4.38
CA VAL A 28 72.60 5.92 -4.30
C VAL A 28 71.74 5.99 -3.04
N TRP A 29 72.32 6.32 -1.88
CA TRP A 29 71.58 6.44 -0.62
C TRP A 29 70.56 7.57 -0.65
N ILE A 30 70.93 8.76 -1.16
CA ILE A 30 70.02 9.90 -1.26
C ILE A 30 68.88 9.58 -2.23
N ALA A 31 69.14 8.93 -3.37
CA ALA A 31 68.09 8.51 -4.30
C ALA A 31 67.09 7.53 -3.64
N ILE A 32 67.57 6.52 -2.90
CA ILE A 32 66.72 5.58 -2.17
C ILE A 32 65.95 6.29 -1.04
N GLY A 33 66.62 7.14 -0.26
CA GLY A 33 66.02 7.86 0.86
C GLY A 33 64.93 8.84 0.41
N CYS A 34 65.16 9.62 -0.65
CA CYS A 34 64.18 10.55 -1.20
C CYS A 34 62.99 9.82 -1.84
N THR A 35 63.21 8.72 -2.57
CA THR A 35 62.09 7.93 -3.13
C THR A 35 61.24 7.28 -2.04
N LEU A 36 61.86 6.74 -0.98
CA LEU A 36 61.14 6.15 0.16
C LEU A 36 60.39 7.22 0.98
N ALA A 37 60.96 8.42 1.17
CA ALA A 37 60.29 9.55 1.80
C ALA A 37 59.04 9.99 1.00
N LEU A 38 59.17 10.16 -0.32
CA LEU A 38 58.06 10.52 -1.20
C LEU A 38 56.98 9.44 -1.27
N ALA A 39 57.35 8.16 -1.17
CA ALA A 39 56.40 7.05 -1.16
C ALA A 39 55.63 6.92 0.18
N THR A 40 56.27 7.25 1.31
CA THR A 40 55.68 7.07 2.65
C THR A 40 54.95 8.30 3.19
N GLN A 41 55.38 9.52 2.81
CA GLN A 41 54.84 10.78 3.35
C GLN A 41 54.50 11.81 2.27
N ARG A 42 53.98 11.35 1.12
CA ARG A 42 53.69 12.18 -0.07
C ARG A 42 53.00 13.51 0.22
N ASN A 43 52.00 13.53 1.10
CA ASN A 43 51.24 14.74 1.43
C ASN A 43 52.06 15.71 2.29
N ALA A 44 52.67 15.23 3.38
CA ALA A 44 53.50 16.06 4.26
C ALA A 44 54.73 16.65 3.54
N VAL A 45 55.28 15.94 2.55
CA VAL A 45 56.36 16.46 1.69
C VAL A 45 55.86 17.51 0.70
N ALA A 46 54.60 17.43 0.24
CA ALA A 46 53.99 18.44 -0.62
C ALA A 46 53.60 19.73 0.12
N GLU A 47 53.41 19.66 1.45
CA GLU A 47 53.06 20.80 2.31
C GLU A 47 54.29 21.62 2.79
N ILE A 48 55.51 21.22 2.42
CA ILE A 48 56.76 21.94 2.77
C ILE A 48 56.85 23.26 1.97
N SER A 49 56.14 24.26 2.45
CA SER A 49 56.11 25.63 1.90
C SER A 49 57.14 26.56 2.53
N SER A 50 57.76 26.18 3.66
CA SER A 50 58.80 26.95 4.34
C SER A 50 59.79 26.05 5.11
N LEU A 51 60.94 26.60 5.47
CA LEU A 51 61.90 25.95 6.39
C LEU A 51 61.31 25.75 7.80
N ASP A 52 60.36 26.61 8.20
CA ASP A 52 59.71 26.55 9.51
C ASP A 52 58.72 25.37 9.59
N ALA A 53 57.98 25.11 8.50
CA ALA A 53 57.13 23.91 8.39
C ALA A 53 57.94 22.60 8.46
N LEU A 54 59.17 22.60 7.96
CA LEU A 54 60.10 21.47 8.06
C LEU A 54 60.63 21.27 9.50
N LEU A 55 60.82 22.36 10.26
CA LEU A 55 61.25 22.31 11.66
C LEU A 55 60.10 21.96 12.63
N ALA A 56 58.88 22.42 12.32
CA ALA A 56 57.68 22.18 13.12
C ALA A 56 57.16 20.72 13.06
N SER A 57 57.72 19.87 12.18
CA SER A 57 57.24 18.51 11.90
C SER A 57 58.28 17.44 12.29
N PRO A 58 58.21 16.85 13.50
CA PRO A 58 59.21 15.89 13.99
C PRO A 58 59.43 14.68 13.06
N ALA A 59 58.41 14.24 12.33
CA ALA A 59 58.51 13.15 11.37
C ALA A 59 59.40 13.48 10.17
N LEU A 60 59.32 14.71 9.63
CA LEU A 60 60.16 15.13 8.51
C LEU A 60 61.60 15.37 8.97
N LEU A 61 61.83 15.84 10.20
CA LEU A 61 63.19 15.96 10.75
C LEU A 61 63.88 14.60 10.91
N VAL A 62 63.15 13.54 11.32
CA VAL A 62 63.70 12.17 11.38
C VAL A 62 64.05 11.65 9.98
N ILE A 63 63.21 11.91 8.97
CA ILE A 63 63.48 11.54 7.58
C ILE A 63 64.70 12.31 7.02
N LEU A 64 64.75 13.63 7.24
CA LEU A 64 65.87 14.49 6.84
C LEU A 64 67.19 13.99 7.43
N ALA A 65 67.20 13.66 8.74
CA ALA A 65 68.34 13.08 9.41
C ALA A 65 68.74 11.72 8.79
N GLY A 66 67.78 10.83 8.52
CA GLY A 66 68.03 9.53 7.87
C GLY A 66 68.59 9.61 6.44
N ILE A 67 68.29 10.69 5.72
CA ILE A 67 68.85 10.96 4.38
C ILE A 67 70.27 11.56 4.47
N VAL A 68 70.52 12.46 5.44
CA VAL A 68 71.75 13.27 5.50
C VAL A 68 72.90 12.62 6.31
N LEU A 69 72.60 11.88 7.39
CA LEU A 69 73.65 11.26 8.23
C LEU A 69 74.48 10.19 7.50
N PRO A 70 73.90 9.24 6.74
CA PRO A 70 74.69 8.17 6.12
C PRO A 70 75.70 8.64 5.06
N PRO A 71 75.38 9.61 4.17
CA PRO A 71 76.38 10.28 3.33
C PRO A 71 77.58 10.84 4.11
N LEU A 72 77.35 11.53 5.22
CA LEU A 72 78.43 12.03 6.09
C LEU A 72 79.27 10.86 6.65
N GLY A 73 78.62 9.74 7.01
CA GLY A 73 79.29 8.50 7.40
C GLY A 73 80.17 7.88 6.30
N PHE A 74 79.73 7.88 5.05
CA PHE A 74 80.52 7.40 3.91
C PHE A 74 81.76 8.28 3.66
N PHE A 75 81.63 9.61 3.75
CA PHE A 75 82.77 10.51 3.62
C PHE A 75 83.72 10.44 4.82
N ALA A 76 83.20 10.29 6.04
CA ALA A 76 84.01 10.09 7.24
C ALA A 76 84.86 8.80 7.14
N THR A 77 84.23 7.67 6.79
CA THR A 77 84.94 6.38 6.62
C THR A 77 85.95 6.43 5.46
N ALA A 78 85.63 7.06 4.33
CA ALA A 78 86.59 7.29 3.25
C ALA A 78 87.81 8.13 3.67
N SER A 79 87.60 9.14 4.53
CA SER A 79 88.71 9.97 5.05
C SER A 79 89.67 9.17 5.93
N VAL A 80 89.13 8.29 6.80
CA VAL A 80 89.93 7.39 7.65
C VAL A 80 90.69 6.38 6.79
N VAL A 81 90.01 5.69 5.86
CA VAL A 81 90.63 4.71 4.95
C VAL A 81 91.76 5.33 4.12
N ARG A 82 91.63 6.59 3.69
CA ARG A 82 92.72 7.31 3.03
C ARG A 82 93.88 7.58 3.99
N ARG A 83 93.61 8.17 5.16
CA ARG A 83 94.65 8.55 6.13
C ARG A 83 95.44 7.35 6.67
N THR A 84 94.80 6.19 6.84
CA THR A 84 95.49 4.93 7.19
C THR A 84 96.44 4.47 6.08
N ARG A 85 96.07 4.62 4.80
CA ARG A 85 96.94 4.29 3.66
C ARG A 85 98.12 5.26 3.51
N ASP A 86 97.90 6.55 3.78
CA ASP A 86 98.97 7.55 3.80
C ASP A 86 100.02 7.22 4.87
N LEU A 87 99.59 6.81 6.08
CA LEU A 87 100.49 6.38 7.16
C LEU A 87 101.27 5.08 6.82
N GLN A 88 100.63 4.12 6.13
CA GLN A 88 101.29 2.89 5.67
C GLN A 88 102.38 3.13 4.62
N LEU A 89 102.27 4.21 3.81
CA LEU A 89 103.30 4.60 2.86
C LEU A 89 104.52 5.23 3.56
N ILE A 90 104.30 6.05 4.59
CA ILE A 90 105.37 6.72 5.37
C ILE A 90 106.16 5.72 6.23
N ALA A 91 105.50 4.70 6.78
CA ALA A 91 106.13 3.70 7.64
C ALA A 91 107.24 2.86 6.97
N ARG A 92 107.35 2.87 5.62
CA ARG A 92 108.34 2.08 4.87
C ARG A 92 109.64 2.81 4.52
N SER A 93 109.78 4.11 4.78
CA SER A 93 110.95 4.90 4.36
C SER A 93 111.90 5.33 5.49
N MET A 94 111.70 4.87 6.73
CA MET A 94 112.52 5.27 7.89
C MET A 94 113.73 4.35 8.17
N THR A 95 113.75 3.12 7.66
CA THR A 95 114.73 2.10 8.09
C THR A 95 116.09 2.19 7.38
N GLU A 96 116.18 2.86 6.22
CA GLU A 96 117.38 2.83 5.36
C GLU A 96 118.40 3.93 5.68
N VAL A 97 118.00 4.97 6.43
CA VAL A 97 118.87 6.12 6.80
C VAL A 97 119.62 5.89 8.12
N ALA A 98 119.13 5.00 8.98
CA ALA A 98 119.66 4.77 10.33
C ALA A 98 121.02 4.02 10.39
N LEU A 99 121.57 3.58 9.25
CA LEU A 99 122.71 2.65 9.17
C LEU A 99 123.97 3.22 8.48
N ARG A 100 124.11 4.55 8.35
CA ARG A 100 125.25 5.18 7.64
C ARG A 100 125.94 6.34 8.38
N LEU A 101 126.12 6.23 9.70
CA LEU A 101 126.97 7.15 10.48
C LEU A 101 127.92 6.37 11.42
N ALA A 102 129.08 5.94 10.89
CA ALA A 102 130.16 5.34 11.68
C ALA A 102 131.56 5.45 11.01
N GLN A 103 132.39 6.38 11.50
CA GLN A 103 133.87 6.41 11.46
C GLN A 103 134.63 6.71 10.12
N PRO A 104 135.93 7.13 10.16
CA PRO A 104 136.57 7.99 9.12
C PRO A 104 137.81 7.39 8.36
N GLU A 105 138.64 8.27 7.76
CA GLU A 105 139.63 8.04 6.66
C GLU A 105 141.04 7.47 7.03
N LEU A 106 141.85 7.13 5.99
CA LEU A 106 143.31 6.81 6.03
C LEU A 106 144.03 7.10 4.67
N ILE A 107 145.39 7.14 4.61
CA ILE A 107 146.23 8.00 3.72
C ILE A 107 147.48 7.29 3.06
N GLY A 108 148.00 7.77 1.88
CA GLY A 108 149.47 7.79 1.54
C GLY A 108 150.01 7.30 0.14
N THR A 109 151.31 7.42 -0.32
CA THR A 109 152.41 8.49 -0.34
C THR A 109 153.82 8.03 -0.95
N GLU A 110 154.97 8.78 -0.76
CA GLU A 110 156.44 8.60 -1.20
C GLU A 110 157.44 9.51 -0.34
N ALA A 111 158.81 9.75 -0.39
CA ALA A 111 160.07 9.51 -1.21
C ALA A 111 161.47 9.68 -0.42
N VAL A 112 162.70 9.76 -1.05
CA VAL A 112 164.10 9.55 -0.43
C VAL A 112 165.34 10.39 -1.00
N VAL A 113 166.47 10.65 -0.25
CA VAL A 113 167.80 11.29 -0.70
C VAL A 113 169.08 11.15 0.25
N THR A 114 170.39 11.26 -0.19
CA THR A 114 171.70 11.14 0.62
C THR A 114 173.05 11.79 0.07
N VAL A 115 174.16 12.00 0.87
CA VAL A 115 175.57 12.50 0.46
C VAL A 115 176.77 12.34 1.51
N GLY A 116 178.10 12.55 1.19
CA GLY A 116 179.29 12.67 2.15
C GLY A 116 180.79 12.69 1.61
N GLN A 117 181.86 13.12 2.39
CA GLN A 117 183.37 13.20 2.05
C GLN A 117 184.43 13.23 3.27
N ALA A 118 185.80 13.27 3.07
CA ALA A 118 186.91 13.21 4.12
C ALA A 118 188.40 13.70 3.76
N VAL A 119 189.40 13.83 4.71
CA VAL A 119 190.84 14.36 4.54
C VAL A 119 191.91 14.06 5.69
N ARG A 120 193.29 14.07 5.48
CA ARG A 120 194.44 13.99 6.53
C ARG A 120 195.96 13.93 6.04
N ARG A 121 197.03 14.50 6.74
CA ARG A 121 198.55 14.17 6.68
C ARG A 121 199.58 15.04 7.53
N GLU A 122 200.70 14.51 8.13
CA GLU A 122 202.13 15.06 8.35
C GLU A 122 203.06 14.12 9.26
N VAL A 123 204.41 14.37 9.42
CA VAL A 123 205.38 14.12 10.58
C VAL A 123 206.71 13.33 10.32
N ALA A 124 207.88 13.78 10.88
CA ALA A 124 209.02 12.95 11.41
C ALA A 124 210.25 13.72 12.02
N ALA A 125 210.61 13.52 13.31
CA ALA A 125 211.98 13.58 13.91
C ALA A 125 212.00 13.51 15.48
N MET A 126 212.70 12.55 16.11
CA MET A 126 212.97 12.47 17.58
C MET A 126 214.20 11.60 17.93
N GLY A 127 214.77 11.78 19.14
CA GLY A 127 215.87 10.97 19.72
C GLY A 127 216.99 11.83 20.32
N ASP A 128 216.88 12.41 21.52
CA ASP A 128 216.88 11.83 22.89
C ASP A 128 218.27 11.41 23.44
N GLY A 129 218.57 11.59 24.74
CA GLY A 129 217.69 12.15 25.77
C GLY A 129 218.21 12.16 27.22
N VAL A 130 219.46 12.59 27.47
CA VAL A 130 220.01 12.68 28.85
C VAL A 130 219.89 14.10 29.43
N ASP A 131 220.38 15.15 28.75
CA ASP A 131 220.23 16.55 29.20
C ASP A 131 218.76 16.97 29.36
N ARG A 132 217.85 16.32 28.62
CA ARG A 132 216.40 16.57 28.70
C ARG A 132 215.80 16.21 30.07
N THR A 133 216.48 15.41 30.90
CA THR A 133 215.98 15.08 32.25
C THR A 133 215.98 16.30 33.18
N ILE A 134 216.86 17.27 32.98
CA ILE A 134 216.86 18.56 33.71
C ILE A 134 215.87 19.54 33.06
N ALA A 135 215.74 19.53 31.73
CA ALA A 135 214.71 20.32 31.03
C ALA A 135 213.27 19.95 31.46
N ARG A 136 212.99 18.67 31.76
CA ARG A 136 211.68 18.18 32.20
C ARG A 136 211.12 18.85 33.46
N ALA A 137 211.98 19.39 34.34
CA ALA A 137 211.52 20.16 35.50
C ALA A 137 210.98 21.56 35.08
N ALA A 138 211.64 22.20 34.12
CA ALA A 138 211.24 23.51 33.58
C ALA A 138 210.06 23.44 32.59
N GLU A 139 209.94 22.33 31.84
CA GLU A 139 208.77 22.05 30.99
C GLU A 139 207.48 22.00 31.84
N LEU A 140 207.53 21.43 33.06
CA LEU A 140 206.35 21.25 33.92
C LEU A 140 205.77 22.55 34.49
N GLU A 141 206.60 23.50 34.95
CA GLU A 141 206.13 24.82 35.40
C GLU A 141 205.43 25.58 34.26
N THR A 142 206.01 25.48 33.05
CA THR A 142 205.49 26.14 31.84
C THR A 142 204.12 25.57 31.45
N VAL A 143 203.94 24.25 31.50
CA VAL A 143 202.65 23.60 31.19
C VAL A 143 201.56 23.99 32.18
N VAL A 144 201.83 23.95 33.50
CA VAL A 144 200.82 24.33 34.51
C VAL A 144 200.38 25.79 34.33
N ARG A 145 201.31 26.69 34.02
CA ARG A 145 201.01 28.12 33.81
C ARG A 145 200.19 28.36 32.54
N ASN A 146 200.40 27.56 31.49
CA ASN A 146 199.62 27.60 30.27
C ASN A 146 198.19 27.05 30.48
N GLU A 147 198.05 25.93 31.20
CA GLU A 147 196.75 25.31 31.45
C GLU A 147 195.85 26.17 32.36
N VAL A 148 196.44 26.85 33.35
CA VAL A 148 195.74 27.86 34.16
C VAL A 148 195.24 29.02 33.29
N SER A 149 196.05 29.52 32.35
CA SER A 149 195.65 30.61 31.44
C SER A 149 194.52 30.19 30.47
N ILE A 150 194.51 28.93 30.04
CA ILE A 150 193.39 28.36 29.26
C ILE A 150 192.12 28.30 30.11
N LEU A 151 192.22 27.89 31.38
CA LEU A 151 191.08 27.84 32.29
C LEU A 151 190.51 29.23 32.60
N GLU A 152 191.38 30.19 32.90
CA GLU A 152 191.04 31.59 33.21
C GLU A 152 190.28 32.23 32.06
N ARG A 153 190.77 32.05 30.82
CA ARG A 153 190.10 32.50 29.60
C ARG A 153 188.75 31.81 29.35
N ALA A 154 188.67 30.50 29.62
CA ALA A 154 187.44 29.74 29.44
C ALA A 154 186.33 30.15 30.44
N TYR A 155 186.70 30.61 31.64
CA TYR A 155 185.74 31.21 32.58
C TYR A 155 185.31 32.61 32.17
N GLU A 156 186.21 33.44 31.66
CA GLU A 156 185.91 34.79 31.16
C GLU A 156 184.92 34.76 29.97
N ASP A 157 185.17 33.90 28.96
CA ASP A 157 184.24 33.66 27.83
C ASP A 157 182.87 33.13 28.30
N ASN A 158 182.83 32.36 29.40
CA ASN A 158 181.59 31.79 29.92
C ASN A 158 180.78 32.80 30.75
N GLU A 159 181.42 33.72 31.47
CA GLU A 159 180.70 34.82 32.14
C GLU A 159 180.04 35.75 31.09
N ILE A 160 180.76 36.11 30.03
CA ILE A 160 180.23 36.89 28.90
C ILE A 160 179.00 36.19 28.30
N ARG A 161 179.09 34.88 28.05
CA ARG A 161 177.97 34.08 27.52
C ARG A 161 176.75 34.09 28.43
N ILE A 162 176.92 33.90 29.74
CA ILE A 162 175.81 33.91 30.71
C ILE A 162 175.17 35.30 30.80
N ARG A 163 175.98 36.36 30.78
CA ARG A 163 175.51 37.75 30.78
C ARG A 163 174.63 38.04 29.57
N ASN A 164 175.10 37.70 28.37
CA ASN A 164 174.34 37.87 27.12
C ASN A 164 173.01 37.09 27.15
N LEU A 165 173.00 35.84 27.64
CA LEU A 165 171.78 35.04 27.73
C LEU A 165 170.76 35.61 28.73
N ILE A 166 171.21 36.25 29.81
CA ILE A 166 170.33 36.95 30.75
C ILE A 166 169.74 38.22 30.11
N GLU A 167 170.51 38.96 29.32
CA GLU A 167 170.02 40.12 28.57
C GLU A 167 168.97 39.70 27.50
N GLU A 168 169.23 38.62 26.75
CA GLU A 168 168.25 38.03 25.81
C GLU A 168 166.96 37.60 26.53
N LEU A 169 167.05 36.89 27.66
CA LEU A 169 165.86 36.45 28.41
C LEU A 169 165.08 37.62 29.05
N GLN A 170 165.76 38.71 29.42
CA GLN A 170 165.08 39.93 29.87
C GLN A 170 164.37 40.65 28.72
N ALA A 171 164.99 40.72 27.54
CA ALA A 171 164.37 41.26 26.33
C ALA A 171 163.15 40.43 25.89
N GLU A 172 163.26 39.10 25.89
CA GLU A 172 162.19 38.17 25.55
C GLU A 172 160.99 38.33 26.50
N ARG A 173 161.24 38.37 27.81
CA ARG A 173 160.19 38.64 28.82
C ARG A 173 159.52 40.00 28.61
N GLN A 174 160.30 41.04 28.31
CA GLN A 174 159.76 42.38 28.08
C GLN A 174 158.91 42.43 26.81
N ASN A 175 159.31 41.74 25.74
CA ASN A 175 158.52 41.58 24.53
C ASN A 175 157.20 40.84 24.80
N ILE A 176 157.21 39.77 25.59
CA ILE A 176 155.99 39.04 25.98
C ILE A 176 155.03 39.92 26.80
N LEU A 177 155.55 40.74 27.72
CA LEU A 177 154.72 41.70 28.48
C LEU A 177 154.11 42.76 27.56
N ILE A 178 154.89 43.35 26.65
CA ILE A 178 154.41 44.32 25.66
C ILE A 178 153.37 43.69 24.72
N HIS A 179 153.57 42.44 24.30
CA HIS A 179 152.61 41.73 23.45
C HIS A 179 151.31 41.40 24.20
N SER A 180 151.40 41.00 25.47
CA SER A 180 150.24 40.72 26.33
C SER A 180 149.42 41.99 26.61
N GLU A 181 150.09 43.12 26.82
CA GLU A 181 149.42 44.41 27.03
C GLU A 181 148.71 44.88 25.75
N ARG A 182 149.36 44.78 24.58
CA ARG A 182 148.72 45.06 23.28
C ARG A 182 147.54 44.14 22.97
N LEU A 183 147.61 42.86 23.39
CA LEU A 183 146.49 41.93 23.25
C LEU A 183 145.33 42.34 24.17
N ARG A 184 145.62 42.78 25.39
CA ARG A 184 144.62 43.29 26.34
C ARG A 184 143.95 44.57 25.82
N GLU A 185 144.74 45.52 25.32
CA GLU A 185 144.32 46.76 24.68
C GLU A 185 143.41 46.46 23.48
N GLY A 186 143.84 45.61 22.55
CA GLY A 186 143.05 45.22 21.37
C GLY A 186 141.76 44.44 21.70
N ILE A 187 141.73 43.69 22.80
CA ILE A 187 140.48 43.03 23.28
C ILE A 187 139.51 44.06 23.86
N ILE A 188 140.00 45.05 24.62
CA ILE A 188 139.18 46.15 25.16
C ILE A 188 138.62 47.01 24.02
N ASP A 189 139.43 47.34 23.01
CA ASP A 189 138.96 48.07 21.83
C ASP A 189 137.92 47.27 21.03
N ALA A 190 138.10 45.95 20.88
CA ALA A 190 137.13 45.09 20.21
C ALA A 190 135.80 44.96 20.98
N ASP A 191 135.84 44.88 22.31
CA ASP A 191 134.63 44.84 23.16
C ASP A 191 133.88 46.17 23.12
N ASN A 192 134.58 47.31 23.21
CA ASN A 192 134.00 48.64 23.02
C ASN A 192 133.36 48.81 21.64
N LEU A 193 134.07 48.40 20.57
CA LEU A 193 133.57 48.48 19.19
C LEU A 193 132.32 47.62 19.00
N LEU A 194 132.31 46.38 19.49
CA LEU A 194 131.19 45.46 19.36
C LEU A 194 129.99 45.91 20.21
N SER A 195 130.23 46.45 21.40
CA SER A 195 129.19 47.06 22.25
C SER A 195 128.53 48.25 21.53
N HIS A 196 129.33 49.13 20.91
CA HIS A 196 128.83 50.21 20.08
C HIS A 196 128.06 49.72 18.86
N GLU A 197 128.56 48.74 18.10
CA GLU A 197 127.86 48.23 16.90
C GLU A 197 126.56 47.49 17.24
N VAL A 198 126.51 46.77 18.37
CA VAL A 198 125.27 46.16 18.90
C VAL A 198 124.25 47.23 19.30
N GLN A 199 124.68 48.32 19.95
CA GLN A 199 123.81 49.46 20.26
C GLN A 199 123.29 50.12 18.98
N ASP A 200 124.16 50.39 18.01
CA ASP A 200 123.82 50.98 16.71
C ASP A 200 122.80 50.11 15.94
N VAL A 201 122.96 48.78 15.98
CA VAL A 201 122.01 47.82 15.38
C VAL A 201 120.69 47.78 16.16
N ALA A 202 120.72 47.79 17.50
CA ALA A 202 119.52 47.81 18.31
C ALA A 202 118.68 49.08 18.08
N GLU A 203 119.31 50.25 17.96
CA GLU A 203 118.64 51.50 17.62
C GLU A 203 118.06 51.48 16.19
N LYS A 204 118.80 50.98 15.20
CA LYS A 204 118.30 50.80 13.82
C LYS A 204 117.12 49.84 13.75
N VAL A 205 117.15 48.73 14.51
CA VAL A 205 116.04 47.77 14.61
C VAL A 205 114.82 48.40 15.29
N ASN A 206 115.02 49.12 16.40
CA ASN A 206 113.93 49.80 17.11
C ASN A 206 113.26 50.86 16.20
N ALA A 207 114.03 51.71 15.53
CA ALA A 207 113.53 52.68 14.56
C ALA A 207 112.78 52.01 13.40
N ALA A 208 113.27 50.88 12.88
CA ALA A 208 112.60 50.12 11.83
C ALA A 208 111.28 49.49 12.29
N VAL A 209 111.20 49.04 13.56
CA VAL A 209 109.99 48.48 14.18
C VAL A 209 108.95 49.58 14.45
N VAL A 210 109.35 50.71 15.02
CA VAL A 210 108.47 51.89 15.23
C VAL A 210 107.93 52.37 13.89
N GLY A 211 108.80 52.62 12.90
CA GLY A 211 108.38 53.02 11.56
C GLY A 211 107.57 51.94 10.81
N ALA A 212 107.62 50.67 11.21
CA ALA A 212 106.70 49.63 10.73
C ALA A 212 105.33 49.71 11.42
N ALA A 213 105.29 49.88 12.74
CA ALA A 213 104.06 50.04 13.50
C ALA A 213 103.26 51.28 13.09
N GLU A 214 103.94 52.40 12.83
CA GLU A 214 103.32 53.62 12.29
C GLU A 214 102.69 53.39 10.92
N ARG A 215 103.43 52.77 9.97
CA ARG A 215 102.90 52.41 8.64
C ARG A 215 101.72 51.45 8.71
N VAL A 216 101.76 50.46 9.61
CA VAL A 216 100.66 49.51 9.82
C VAL A 216 99.43 50.21 10.42
N THR A 217 99.63 51.12 11.37
CA THR A 217 98.55 51.91 11.98
C THR A 217 97.89 52.83 10.94
N ALA A 218 98.69 53.55 10.14
CA ALA A 218 98.19 54.39 9.05
C ALA A 218 97.44 53.58 7.98
N LEU A 219 97.93 52.39 7.62
CA LEU A 219 97.23 51.46 6.71
C LEU A 219 95.90 50.98 7.30
N PHE A 220 95.85 50.62 8.58
CA PHE A 220 94.60 50.22 9.24
C PHE A 220 93.60 51.36 9.32
N GLN A 221 94.04 52.59 9.63
CA GLN A 221 93.16 53.76 9.66
C GLN A 221 92.60 54.06 8.27
N GLN A 222 93.45 54.13 7.24
CA GLN A 222 93.01 54.29 5.84
C GLN A 222 92.04 53.18 5.40
N ARG A 223 92.24 51.93 5.86
CA ARG A 223 91.31 50.83 5.57
C ARG A 223 90.00 50.94 6.35
N GLY A 224 90.03 51.40 7.60
CA GLY A 224 88.85 51.65 8.42
C GLY A 224 87.98 52.77 7.83
N ASP A 225 88.61 53.86 7.40
CA ASP A 225 87.94 54.98 6.73
C ASP A 225 87.25 54.50 5.44
N HIS A 226 87.96 53.75 4.59
CA HIS A 226 87.39 53.20 3.35
C HIS A 226 86.34 52.11 3.57
N ILE A 227 86.47 51.28 4.61
CA ILE A 227 85.42 50.32 5.01
C ILE A 227 84.17 51.09 5.47
N THR A 228 84.34 52.18 6.21
CA THR A 228 83.22 53.03 6.66
C THR A 228 82.54 53.70 5.46
N GLU A 229 83.30 54.35 4.57
CA GLU A 229 82.82 54.94 3.32
C GLU A 229 82.03 53.94 2.46
N THR A 230 82.58 52.73 2.26
CA THR A 230 81.93 51.70 1.45
C THR A 230 80.68 51.13 2.12
N LEU A 231 80.68 50.95 3.45
CA LEU A 231 79.49 50.53 4.20
C LEU A 231 78.39 51.59 4.21
N THR A 232 78.72 52.88 4.43
CA THR A 232 77.76 53.98 4.33
C THR A 232 77.12 54.02 2.95
N ARG A 233 77.92 54.02 1.87
CA ARG A 233 77.42 54.03 0.49
C ARG A 233 76.56 52.80 0.14
N VAL A 234 76.87 51.62 0.67
CA VAL A 234 76.02 50.42 0.53
C VAL A 234 74.73 50.54 1.35
N GLY A 235 74.79 51.12 2.55
CA GLY A 235 73.62 51.43 3.37
C GLY A 235 72.67 52.40 2.69
N ASP A 236 73.18 53.52 2.18
CA ASP A 236 72.40 54.52 1.44
C ASP A 236 71.75 53.91 0.19
N SER A 237 72.52 53.15 -0.60
CA SER A 237 72.01 52.42 -1.78
C SER A 237 70.91 51.42 -1.41
N MET A 238 71.02 50.76 -0.25
CA MET A 238 70.02 49.82 0.25
C MET A 238 68.76 50.54 0.74
N ILE A 239 68.90 51.68 1.42
CA ILE A 239 67.78 52.51 1.87
C ILE A 239 67.02 53.06 0.65
N GLU A 240 67.73 53.56 -0.37
CA GLU A 240 67.13 54.04 -1.61
C GLU A 240 66.41 52.90 -2.37
N ALA A 241 67.04 51.73 -2.51
CA ALA A 241 66.43 50.57 -3.16
C ALA A 241 65.19 50.06 -2.41
N ILE A 242 65.22 49.98 -1.08
CA ILE A 242 64.07 49.58 -0.24
C ILE A 242 62.96 50.63 -0.32
N SER A 243 63.28 51.92 -0.27
CA SER A 243 62.31 53.01 -0.40
C SER A 243 61.62 52.98 -1.77
N SER A 244 62.41 52.88 -2.86
CA SER A 244 61.90 52.73 -4.23
C SER A 244 61.00 51.52 -4.40
N LYS A 245 61.41 50.35 -3.91
CA LYS A 245 60.62 49.10 -4.01
C LYS A 245 59.41 49.10 -3.09
N GLY A 246 59.48 49.78 -1.95
CA GLY A 246 58.33 50.01 -1.05
C GLY A 246 57.26 50.86 -1.73
N THR A 247 57.64 51.97 -2.36
CA THR A 247 56.73 52.81 -3.15
C THR A 247 56.14 52.03 -4.33
N GLU A 248 56.96 51.32 -5.12
CA GLU A 248 56.48 50.50 -6.24
C GLU A 248 55.49 49.41 -5.78
N LEU A 249 55.72 48.80 -4.61
CA LEU A 249 54.79 47.82 -4.04
C LEU A 249 53.48 48.46 -3.58
N ILE A 250 53.52 49.64 -2.96
CA ILE A 250 52.33 50.41 -2.58
C ILE A 250 51.53 50.80 -3.81
N ASP A 251 52.17 51.33 -4.86
CA ASP A 251 51.52 51.73 -6.11
C ASP A 251 50.85 50.52 -6.79
N ARG A 252 51.55 49.39 -6.88
CA ARG A 252 51.00 48.11 -7.41
C ARG A 252 49.81 47.61 -6.59
N LEU A 253 49.86 47.70 -5.25
CA LEU A 253 48.76 47.29 -4.37
C LEU A 253 47.56 48.24 -4.48
N GLN A 254 47.78 49.54 -4.63
CA GLN A 254 46.71 50.53 -4.85
C GLN A 254 46.04 50.35 -6.20
N ALA A 255 46.81 50.13 -7.28
CA ALA A 255 46.28 49.81 -8.60
C ALA A 255 45.44 48.52 -8.57
N THR A 256 46.03 47.42 -8.10
CA THR A 256 45.33 46.12 -7.98
C THR A 256 44.06 46.23 -7.11
N GLY A 257 44.09 47.01 -6.03
CA GLY A 257 42.94 47.28 -5.16
C GLY A 257 41.91 48.27 -5.70
N ALA A 258 42.21 48.97 -6.79
CA ALA A 258 41.26 49.74 -7.58
C ALA A 258 40.64 48.87 -8.68
N ASP A 259 41.45 48.07 -9.37
CA ASP A 259 41.00 47.11 -10.41
C ASP A 259 40.00 46.10 -9.83
N ILE A 260 40.36 45.43 -8.71
CA ILE A 260 39.45 44.51 -7.99
C ILE A 260 38.14 45.19 -7.58
N ARG A 261 38.16 46.49 -7.27
CA ARG A 261 36.95 47.24 -6.90
C ARG A 261 36.07 47.50 -8.12
N ASN A 262 36.67 47.88 -9.24
CA ASN A 262 35.96 48.09 -10.50
C ASN A 262 35.34 46.78 -11.01
N ASP A 263 36.11 45.67 -10.99
CA ASP A 263 35.64 44.33 -11.35
C ASP A 263 34.48 43.87 -10.46
N LEU A 264 34.55 44.13 -9.15
CA LEU A 264 33.49 43.80 -8.20
C LEU A 264 32.23 44.66 -8.40
N THR A 265 32.37 45.95 -8.65
CA THR A 265 31.24 46.83 -9.00
C THR A 265 30.60 46.39 -10.31
N GLN A 266 31.38 46.18 -11.38
CA GLN A 266 30.85 45.69 -12.66
C GLN A 266 30.16 44.33 -12.53
N SER A 267 30.71 43.41 -11.74
CA SER A 267 30.09 42.12 -11.44
C SER A 267 28.79 42.28 -10.66
N SER A 268 28.73 43.20 -9.69
CA SER A 268 27.52 43.53 -8.93
C SER A 268 26.43 44.12 -9.81
N ASP A 269 26.78 44.99 -10.75
CA ASP A 269 25.84 45.60 -11.70
C ASP A 269 25.29 44.55 -12.67
N VAL A 270 26.15 43.69 -13.25
CA VAL A 270 25.74 42.57 -14.12
C VAL A 270 24.84 41.57 -13.39
N VAL A 271 25.14 41.24 -12.13
CA VAL A 271 24.28 40.37 -11.31
C VAL A 271 22.93 41.05 -11.02
N SER A 272 22.92 42.36 -10.74
CA SER A 272 21.69 43.11 -10.46
C SER A 272 20.78 43.22 -11.68
N GLU A 273 21.35 43.52 -12.86
CA GLU A 273 20.63 43.55 -14.14
C GLU A 273 20.05 42.17 -14.49
N ALA A 274 20.84 41.11 -14.31
CA ALA A 274 20.39 39.73 -14.53
C ALA A 274 19.27 39.30 -13.56
N LEU A 275 19.40 39.63 -12.27
CA LEU A 275 18.39 39.30 -11.27
C LEU A 275 17.06 40.02 -11.54
N LYS A 276 17.15 41.30 -11.94
CA LYS A 276 16.00 42.11 -12.35
C LYS A 276 15.32 41.53 -13.59
N ALA A 277 16.08 41.28 -14.67
CA ALA A 277 15.53 40.71 -15.90
C ALA A 277 14.82 39.36 -15.66
N ARG A 278 15.36 38.52 -14.78
CA ARG A 278 14.73 37.24 -14.39
C ARG A 278 13.50 37.41 -13.50
N THR A 279 13.44 38.49 -12.72
CA THR A 279 12.25 38.84 -11.93
C THR A 279 11.13 39.37 -12.84
N ASP A 280 11.47 40.20 -13.83
CA ASP A 280 10.53 40.72 -14.84
C ASP A 280 10.00 39.57 -15.73
N GLU A 281 10.86 38.64 -16.16
CA GLU A 281 10.50 37.40 -16.87
C GLU A 281 9.53 36.53 -16.05
N LEU A 282 9.81 36.32 -14.76
CA LEU A 282 8.95 35.55 -13.86
C LEU A 282 7.59 36.22 -13.65
N ALA A 283 7.55 37.54 -13.49
CA ALA A 283 6.32 38.32 -13.35
C ALA A 283 5.44 38.23 -14.60
N ALA A 284 6.04 38.34 -15.79
CA ALA A 284 5.33 38.17 -17.06
C ALA A 284 4.76 36.75 -17.22
N ASN A 285 5.55 35.72 -16.91
CA ASN A 285 5.11 34.32 -16.97
C ASN A 285 3.97 34.00 -15.99
N LEU A 286 4.01 34.54 -14.77
CA LEU A 286 2.93 34.39 -13.78
C LEU A 286 1.65 35.10 -14.23
N LEU A 287 1.74 36.28 -14.83
CA LEU A 287 0.59 37.03 -15.34
C LEU A 287 -0.05 36.30 -16.54
N ALA A 288 0.77 35.77 -17.46
CA ALA A 288 0.31 34.94 -18.57
C ALA A 288 -0.41 33.68 -18.08
N SER A 289 0.20 32.92 -17.15
CA SER A 289 -0.41 31.70 -16.59
C SER A 289 -1.69 31.99 -15.80
N SER A 290 -1.76 33.09 -15.05
CA SER A 290 -2.99 33.55 -14.38
C SER A 290 -4.11 33.88 -15.38
N THR A 291 -3.75 34.42 -16.55
CA THR A 291 -4.71 34.71 -17.63
C THR A 291 -5.21 33.41 -18.28
N GLU A 292 -4.31 32.46 -18.56
CA GLU A 292 -4.65 31.13 -19.08
C GLU A 292 -5.57 30.35 -18.12
N VAL A 293 -5.27 30.34 -16.82
CA VAL A 293 -6.13 29.71 -15.79
C VAL A 293 -7.51 30.39 -15.74
N THR A 294 -7.58 31.71 -15.90
CA THR A 294 -8.86 32.44 -15.92
C THR A 294 -9.72 32.06 -17.13
N ASP A 295 -9.12 31.94 -18.31
CA ASP A 295 -9.80 31.51 -19.54
C ASP A 295 -10.24 30.03 -19.46
N LEU A 296 -9.38 29.13 -18.94
CA LEU A 296 -9.73 27.73 -18.70
C LEU A 296 -10.91 27.58 -17.73
N VAL A 297 -10.95 28.35 -16.64
CA VAL A 297 -12.07 28.35 -15.68
C VAL A 297 -13.35 28.94 -16.31
N ALA A 298 -13.24 29.97 -17.15
CA ALA A 298 -14.39 30.52 -17.87
C ALA A 298 -14.99 29.50 -18.85
N ARG A 299 -14.17 28.85 -19.69
CA ARG A 299 -14.58 27.81 -20.63
C ARG A 299 -15.21 26.60 -19.92
N TRP A 300 -14.57 26.13 -18.84
CA TRP A 300 -15.12 25.03 -18.04
C TRP A 300 -16.48 25.38 -17.41
N SER A 301 -16.68 26.64 -17.01
CA SER A 301 -17.97 27.12 -16.50
C SER A 301 -19.06 27.15 -17.59
N GLU A 302 -18.69 27.49 -18.83
CA GLU A 302 -19.58 27.42 -20.00
C GLU A 302 -19.95 25.96 -20.34
N ASP A 303 -18.97 25.03 -20.37
CA ASP A 303 -19.18 23.60 -20.61
C ASP A 303 -20.07 22.94 -19.54
N VAL A 304 -19.87 23.29 -18.26
CA VAL A 304 -20.70 22.82 -17.14
C VAL A 304 -22.12 23.36 -17.27
N ARG A 305 -22.28 24.63 -17.64
CA ARG A 305 -23.60 25.25 -17.89
C ARG A 305 -24.32 24.57 -19.06
N ALA A 306 -23.62 24.34 -20.18
CA ALA A 306 -24.18 23.68 -21.35
C ALA A 306 -24.63 22.23 -21.05
N ASN A 307 -23.81 21.45 -20.33
CA ASN A 307 -24.19 20.11 -19.87
C ASN A 307 -25.38 20.14 -18.89
N ALA A 308 -25.46 21.14 -18.01
CA ALA A 308 -26.59 21.29 -17.09
C ALA A 308 -27.91 21.59 -17.84
N ASP A 309 -27.91 22.49 -18.81
CA ASP A 309 -29.10 22.77 -19.63
C ASP A 309 -29.48 21.59 -20.54
N ALA A 310 -28.50 20.87 -21.11
CA ALA A 310 -28.76 19.64 -21.88
C ALA A 310 -29.37 18.53 -21.00
N THR A 311 -28.83 18.33 -19.79
CA THR A 311 -29.38 17.37 -18.81
C THR A 311 -30.79 17.77 -18.38
N ARG A 312 -31.05 19.06 -18.19
CA ARG A 312 -32.37 19.60 -17.85
C ARG A 312 -33.38 19.40 -18.97
N ALA A 313 -32.97 19.54 -20.23
CA ALA A 313 -33.81 19.26 -21.39
C ALA A 313 -34.18 17.76 -21.46
N ALA A 314 -33.18 16.88 -21.41
CA ALA A 314 -33.39 15.42 -21.45
C ALA A 314 -34.27 14.91 -20.29
N LEU A 315 -34.09 15.45 -19.07
CA LEU A 315 -34.95 15.14 -17.93
C LEU A 315 -36.40 15.62 -18.13
N THR A 316 -36.59 16.78 -18.77
CA THR A 316 -37.93 17.32 -19.06
C THR A 316 -38.65 16.45 -20.10
N GLU A 317 -37.93 15.99 -21.12
CA GLU A 317 -38.45 15.12 -22.18
C GLU A 317 -38.83 13.73 -21.63
N ALA A 318 -37.94 13.08 -20.87
CA ALA A 318 -38.21 11.79 -20.23
C ALA A 318 -39.38 11.85 -19.22
N LEU A 319 -39.54 12.98 -18.52
CA LEU A 319 -40.67 13.19 -17.59
C LEU A 319 -42.00 13.40 -18.36
N ALA A 320 -41.95 14.05 -19.52
CA ALA A 320 -43.13 14.21 -20.40
C ALA A 320 -43.55 12.86 -21.03
N GLU A 321 -42.60 12.07 -21.53
CA GLU A 321 -42.84 10.72 -22.04
C GLU A 321 -43.45 9.80 -20.96
N SER A 322 -42.84 9.77 -19.77
CA SER A 322 -43.36 8.99 -18.63
C SER A 322 -44.76 9.46 -18.20
N SER A 323 -45.02 10.78 -18.21
CA SER A 323 -46.33 11.31 -17.88
C SER A 323 -47.40 10.96 -18.94
N ALA A 324 -47.03 10.87 -20.22
CA ALA A 324 -47.92 10.40 -21.27
C ALA A 324 -48.22 8.90 -21.11
N GLN A 325 -47.20 8.07 -20.89
CA GLN A 325 -47.34 6.63 -20.67
C GLN A 325 -48.28 6.30 -19.49
N VAL A 326 -48.15 7.04 -18.37
CA VAL A 326 -49.03 6.88 -17.20
C VAL A 326 -50.48 7.28 -17.51
N ASN A 327 -50.70 8.29 -18.36
CA ASN A 327 -52.03 8.72 -18.78
C ASN A 327 -52.70 7.68 -19.69
N ASP A 328 -51.95 7.12 -20.65
CA ASP A 328 -52.42 6.04 -21.51
C ASP A 328 -52.75 4.77 -20.70
N GLU A 329 -51.87 4.34 -19.79
CA GLU A 329 -52.15 3.18 -18.92
C GLU A 329 -53.38 3.41 -18.02
N MET A 330 -53.53 4.62 -17.47
CA MET A 330 -54.71 4.98 -16.67
C MET A 330 -55.99 5.00 -17.50
N THR A 331 -55.93 5.41 -18.77
CA THR A 331 -57.04 5.38 -19.73
C THR A 331 -57.43 3.96 -20.12
N VAL A 332 -56.45 3.07 -20.32
CA VAL A 332 -56.68 1.63 -20.54
C VAL A 332 -57.34 1.01 -19.31
N ARG A 333 -56.76 1.18 -18.11
CA ARG A 333 -57.31 0.66 -16.85
C ARG A 333 -58.72 1.17 -16.56
N ALA A 334 -59.01 2.44 -16.83
CA ALA A 334 -60.36 2.99 -16.69
C ALA A 334 -61.36 2.32 -17.65
N THR A 335 -60.93 2.02 -18.87
CA THR A 335 -61.73 1.30 -19.87
C THR A 335 -61.97 -0.16 -19.47
N GLU A 336 -60.94 -0.85 -18.94
CA GLU A 336 -61.04 -2.21 -18.39
C GLU A 336 -62.02 -2.27 -17.21
N VAL A 337 -61.90 -1.34 -16.25
CA VAL A 337 -62.81 -1.24 -15.09
C VAL A 337 -64.25 -0.97 -15.55
N ASN A 338 -64.47 -0.07 -16.52
CA ASN A 338 -65.80 0.19 -17.06
C ASN A 338 -66.39 -1.05 -17.77
N ASN A 339 -65.58 -1.81 -18.52
CA ASN A 339 -66.00 -3.06 -19.15
C ASN A 339 -66.32 -4.15 -18.11
N ALA A 340 -65.54 -4.27 -17.05
CA ALA A 340 -65.79 -5.19 -15.94
C ALA A 340 -67.10 -4.83 -15.18
N PHE A 341 -67.35 -3.54 -14.95
CA PHE A 341 -68.63 -3.08 -14.40
C PHE A 341 -69.80 -3.40 -15.34
N ARG A 342 -69.65 -3.19 -16.65
CA ARG A 342 -70.71 -3.52 -17.63
C ARG A 342 -71.02 -5.01 -17.67
N ALA A 343 -70.00 -5.87 -17.72
CA ALA A 343 -70.17 -7.33 -17.67
C ALA A 343 -70.83 -7.78 -16.35
N THR A 344 -70.47 -7.15 -15.22
CA THR A 344 -71.09 -7.41 -13.91
C THR A 344 -72.57 -7.01 -13.92
N ALA A 345 -72.90 -5.83 -14.46
CA ALA A 345 -74.28 -5.35 -14.57
C ALA A 345 -75.13 -6.25 -15.49
N GLU A 346 -74.58 -6.69 -16.63
CA GLU A 346 -75.22 -7.64 -17.54
C GLU A 346 -75.47 -9.00 -16.86
N SER A 347 -74.51 -9.50 -16.08
CA SER A 347 -74.69 -10.72 -15.27
C SER A 347 -75.78 -10.58 -14.20
N VAL A 348 -75.82 -9.44 -13.49
CA VAL A 348 -76.87 -9.16 -12.50
C VAL A 348 -78.25 -9.08 -13.15
N VAL A 349 -78.38 -8.42 -14.31
CA VAL A 349 -79.65 -8.37 -15.07
C VAL A 349 -80.07 -9.77 -15.54
N PHE A 350 -79.14 -10.62 -15.94
CA PHE A 350 -79.42 -12.01 -16.31
C PHE A 350 -79.89 -12.85 -15.10
N GLU A 351 -79.24 -12.73 -13.94
CA GLU A 351 -79.68 -13.42 -12.72
C GLU A 351 -81.06 -12.95 -12.26
N PHE A 352 -81.33 -11.64 -12.24
CA PHE A 352 -82.66 -11.09 -11.93
C PHE A 352 -83.72 -11.57 -12.92
N SER A 353 -83.40 -11.66 -14.22
CA SER A 353 -84.32 -12.15 -15.25
C SER A 353 -84.66 -13.63 -15.04
N ASN A 354 -83.66 -14.47 -14.77
CA ASN A 354 -83.86 -15.90 -14.47
C ASN A 354 -84.65 -16.09 -13.17
N ARG A 355 -84.35 -15.33 -12.12
CA ARG A 355 -85.04 -15.41 -10.83
C ARG A 355 -86.47 -14.89 -10.91
N GLY A 356 -86.72 -13.87 -11.73
CA GLY A 356 -88.06 -13.42 -12.10
C GLY A 356 -88.85 -14.50 -12.85
N GLY A 357 -88.24 -15.15 -13.85
CA GLY A 357 -88.84 -16.27 -14.57
C GLY A 357 -89.06 -17.54 -13.71
N GLU A 358 -88.27 -17.75 -12.67
CA GLU A 358 -88.51 -18.77 -11.63
C GLU A 358 -89.67 -18.39 -10.71
N LEU A 359 -89.76 -17.12 -10.30
CA LEU A 359 -90.85 -16.60 -9.47
C LEU A 359 -92.20 -16.68 -10.21
N VAL A 360 -92.25 -16.26 -11.48
CA VAL A 360 -93.45 -16.33 -12.32
C VAL A 360 -93.94 -17.78 -12.45
N ARG A 361 -93.04 -18.74 -12.71
CA ARG A 361 -93.40 -20.17 -12.74
C ARG A 361 -93.94 -20.65 -11.39
N LYS A 362 -93.26 -20.36 -10.28
CA LYS A 362 -93.75 -20.74 -8.94
C LYS A 362 -95.11 -20.13 -8.60
N VAL A 363 -95.39 -18.92 -9.06
CA VAL A 363 -96.71 -18.27 -8.92
C VAL A 363 -97.75 -18.95 -9.82
N GLN A 364 -97.40 -19.33 -11.05
CA GLN A 364 -98.25 -20.10 -11.95
C GLN A 364 -98.55 -21.50 -11.39
N ASP A 365 -97.54 -22.30 -11.03
CA ASP A 365 -97.68 -23.62 -10.40
C ASP A 365 -98.60 -23.55 -9.16
N THR A 366 -98.46 -22.48 -8.36
CA THR A 366 -99.30 -22.24 -7.18
C THR A 366 -100.72 -21.84 -7.56
N GLY A 367 -100.90 -21.03 -8.60
CA GLY A 367 -102.21 -20.66 -9.14
C GLY A 367 -102.97 -21.84 -9.76
N GLU A 368 -102.28 -22.71 -10.49
CA GLU A 368 -102.80 -23.95 -11.05
C GLU A 368 -103.22 -24.91 -9.94
N ARG A 369 -102.37 -25.15 -8.93
CA ARG A 369 -102.72 -25.92 -7.72
C ARG A 369 -103.91 -25.33 -6.95
N VAL A 370 -104.06 -24.01 -6.89
CA VAL A 370 -105.21 -23.35 -6.25
C VAL A 370 -106.47 -23.53 -7.09
N ALA A 371 -106.38 -23.41 -8.43
CA ALA A 371 -107.49 -23.68 -9.33
C ALA A 371 -107.94 -25.15 -9.29
N GLU A 372 -106.99 -26.10 -9.23
CA GLU A 372 -107.22 -27.53 -9.01
C GLU A 372 -107.93 -27.78 -7.67
N THR A 373 -107.42 -27.22 -6.57
CA THR A 373 -108.04 -27.33 -5.23
C THR A 373 -109.46 -26.73 -5.20
N ILE A 374 -109.71 -25.66 -5.97
CA ILE A 374 -111.03 -25.04 -6.10
C ILE A 374 -111.96 -25.89 -6.98
N ALA A 375 -111.45 -26.52 -8.05
CA ALA A 375 -112.21 -27.41 -8.91
C ALA A 375 -112.59 -28.71 -8.20
N GLU A 376 -111.66 -29.34 -7.48
CA GLU A 376 -111.89 -30.51 -6.63
C GLU A 376 -112.96 -30.21 -5.56
N ARG A 377 -112.79 -29.13 -4.79
CA ARG A 377 -113.78 -28.70 -3.80
C ARG A 377 -115.11 -28.25 -4.42
N GLY A 378 -115.08 -27.75 -5.65
CA GLY A 378 -116.27 -27.42 -6.44
C GLY A 378 -117.05 -28.67 -6.83
N GLY A 379 -116.34 -29.74 -7.23
CA GLY A 379 -116.87 -31.09 -7.43
C GLY A 379 -117.48 -31.65 -6.15
N ASP A 380 -116.72 -31.72 -5.06
CA ASP A 380 -117.21 -32.13 -3.72
C ASP A 380 -118.51 -31.39 -3.32
N ILE A 381 -118.61 -30.10 -3.63
CA ILE A 381 -119.81 -29.30 -3.34
C ILE A 381 -120.95 -29.63 -4.31
N ALA A 382 -120.68 -29.80 -5.61
CA ALA A 382 -121.65 -30.20 -6.61
C ALA A 382 -122.22 -31.60 -6.31
N ASP A 383 -121.37 -32.60 -6.09
CA ASP A 383 -121.73 -33.97 -5.75
C ASP A 383 -122.55 -34.03 -4.45
N ARG A 384 -122.20 -33.21 -3.44
CA ARG A 384 -122.99 -33.08 -2.21
C ARG A 384 -124.33 -32.39 -2.43
N ILE A 385 -124.42 -31.44 -3.36
CA ILE A 385 -125.69 -30.81 -3.75
C ILE A 385 -126.55 -31.81 -4.53
N GLU A 386 -125.98 -32.56 -5.47
CA GLU A 386 -126.68 -33.59 -6.25
C GLU A 386 -127.16 -34.72 -5.34
N MET A 387 -126.31 -35.28 -4.48
CA MET A 387 -126.71 -36.27 -3.46
C MET A 387 -127.79 -35.74 -2.51
N THR A 388 -127.74 -34.46 -2.14
CA THR A 388 -128.79 -33.83 -1.30
C THR A 388 -130.09 -33.66 -2.09
N GLY A 389 -130.01 -33.28 -3.37
CA GLY A 389 -131.15 -33.16 -4.28
C GLY A 389 -131.81 -34.51 -4.58
N ALA A 390 -131.00 -35.55 -4.81
CA ALA A 390 -131.44 -36.93 -4.98
C ALA A 390 -132.13 -37.44 -3.72
N ARG A 391 -131.56 -37.19 -2.53
CA ARG A 391 -132.22 -37.51 -1.25
C ARG A 391 -133.52 -36.73 -1.03
N ILE A 392 -133.59 -35.46 -1.43
CA ILE A 392 -134.83 -34.68 -1.38
C ILE A 392 -135.87 -35.25 -2.36
N HIS A 393 -135.45 -35.67 -3.56
CA HIS A 393 -136.33 -36.29 -4.54
C HIS A 393 -136.82 -37.67 -4.07
N GLU A 394 -135.98 -38.46 -3.42
CA GLU A 394 -136.33 -39.72 -2.76
C GLU A 394 -137.32 -39.48 -1.61
N ASP A 395 -137.03 -38.56 -0.68
CA ASP A 395 -137.93 -38.22 0.43
C ASP A 395 -139.29 -37.69 -0.08
N VAL A 396 -139.30 -36.91 -1.17
CA VAL A 396 -140.53 -36.43 -1.83
C VAL A 396 -141.27 -37.56 -2.54
N THR A 397 -140.56 -38.49 -3.19
CA THR A 397 -141.17 -39.64 -3.88
C THR A 397 -141.77 -40.61 -2.86
N VAL A 398 -141.02 -41.04 -1.85
CA VAL A 398 -141.49 -41.96 -0.81
C VAL A 398 -142.61 -41.36 0.03
N ARG A 399 -142.54 -40.06 0.41
CA ARG A 399 -143.67 -39.39 1.08
C ARG A 399 -144.84 -39.14 0.14
N GLY A 400 -144.59 -38.96 -1.16
CA GLY A 400 -145.60 -38.81 -2.19
C GLY A 400 -146.38 -40.09 -2.43
N GLU A 401 -145.69 -41.23 -2.53
CA GLU A 401 -146.27 -42.58 -2.59
C GLU A 401 -147.03 -42.90 -1.29
N ALA A 402 -146.47 -42.59 -0.11
CA ALA A 402 -147.17 -42.78 1.16
C ALA A 402 -148.44 -41.90 1.27
N LEU A 403 -148.40 -40.66 0.78
CA LEU A 403 -149.56 -39.77 0.72
C LEU A 403 -150.60 -40.26 -0.31
N GLN A 404 -150.15 -40.72 -1.47
CA GLN A 404 -151.02 -41.32 -2.49
C GLN A 404 -151.67 -42.61 -1.97
N GLN A 405 -150.94 -43.44 -1.24
CA GLN A 405 -151.48 -44.65 -0.61
C GLN A 405 -152.47 -44.30 0.52
N GLN A 406 -152.18 -43.31 1.36
CA GLN A 406 -153.16 -42.82 2.35
C GLN A 406 -154.43 -42.24 1.70
N LEU A 407 -154.30 -41.57 0.55
CA LEU A 407 -155.43 -41.10 -0.25
C LEU A 407 -156.21 -42.26 -0.88
N SER A 408 -155.54 -43.27 -1.45
CA SER A 408 -156.16 -44.49 -1.97
C SER A 408 -156.90 -45.26 -0.88
N GLU A 409 -156.28 -45.54 0.28
CA GLU A 409 -156.96 -46.19 1.40
C GLU A 409 -158.14 -45.37 1.92
N THR A 410 -158.05 -44.04 1.89
CA THR A 410 -159.16 -43.17 2.31
C THR A 410 -160.29 -43.16 1.28
N ALA A 411 -159.97 -43.25 -0.02
CA ALA A 411 -160.94 -43.44 -1.08
C ALA A 411 -161.58 -44.83 -1.04
N GLU A 412 -160.82 -45.90 -0.79
CA GLU A 412 -161.34 -47.25 -0.58
C GLU A 412 -162.24 -47.31 0.66
N ARG A 413 -161.83 -46.73 1.79
CA ARG A 413 -162.68 -46.62 2.99
C ARG A 413 -163.94 -45.78 2.73
N MET A 414 -163.90 -44.80 1.83
CA MET A 414 -165.08 -44.04 1.41
C MET A 414 -166.00 -44.85 0.49
N VAL A 415 -165.44 -45.59 -0.47
CA VAL A 415 -166.19 -46.51 -1.34
C VAL A 415 -166.84 -47.62 -0.50
N GLU A 416 -166.11 -48.24 0.43
CA GLU A 416 -166.64 -49.29 1.31
C GLU A 416 -167.73 -48.75 2.26
N ALA A 417 -167.60 -47.50 2.74
CA ALA A 417 -168.66 -46.85 3.51
C ALA A 417 -169.90 -46.54 2.65
N MET A 418 -169.73 -46.14 1.39
CA MET A 418 -170.85 -45.95 0.45
C MET A 418 -171.50 -47.28 0.06
N ASP A 419 -170.72 -48.34 -0.14
CA ASP A 419 -171.20 -49.68 -0.51
C ASP A 419 -171.97 -50.33 0.65
N ARG A 420 -171.47 -50.23 1.90
CA ARG A 420 -172.22 -50.62 3.10
C ARG A 420 -173.51 -49.81 3.27
N THR A 421 -173.52 -48.53 2.90
CA THR A 421 -174.72 -47.68 2.94
C THR A 421 -175.72 -48.08 1.85
N GLY A 422 -175.24 -48.37 0.64
CA GLY A 422 -176.03 -48.87 -0.48
C GLY A 422 -176.64 -50.25 -0.19
N GLY A 423 -175.84 -51.15 0.38
CA GLY A 423 -176.27 -52.46 0.88
C GLY A 423 -177.36 -52.32 1.94
N ALA A 424 -177.17 -51.50 2.98
CA ALA A 424 -178.19 -51.28 4.01
C ALA A 424 -179.50 -50.69 3.43
N VAL A 425 -179.43 -49.83 2.41
CA VAL A 425 -180.61 -49.31 1.70
C VAL A 425 -181.28 -50.41 0.85
N ALA A 426 -180.50 -51.27 0.19
CA ALA A 426 -181.00 -52.40 -0.60
C ALA A 426 -181.64 -53.48 0.28
N ASP A 427 -181.06 -53.78 1.45
CA ASP A 427 -181.61 -54.70 2.44
C ASP A 427 -182.96 -54.20 2.99
N VAL A 428 -183.05 -52.91 3.33
CA VAL A 428 -184.32 -52.31 3.79
C VAL A 428 -185.38 -52.31 2.68
N LEU A 429 -185.00 -52.04 1.43
CA LEU A 429 -185.91 -52.14 0.27
C LEU A 429 -186.37 -53.59 0.04
N THR A 430 -185.47 -54.57 0.15
CA THR A 430 -185.76 -55.99 -0.02
C THR A 430 -186.67 -56.49 1.10
N GLN A 431 -186.37 -56.16 2.36
CA GLN A 431 -187.20 -56.49 3.52
C GLN A 431 -188.61 -55.90 3.41
N LYS A 432 -188.77 -54.68 2.89
CA LYS A 432 -190.11 -54.10 2.63
C LYS A 432 -190.80 -54.70 1.40
N GLY A 433 -190.05 -55.16 0.40
CA GLY A 433 -190.58 -56.02 -0.66
C GLY A 433 -191.15 -57.33 -0.13
N ASP A 434 -190.40 -58.01 0.75
CA ASP A 434 -190.80 -59.28 1.36
C ASP A 434 -191.97 -59.14 2.34
N GLU A 435 -192.04 -58.07 3.15
CA GLU A 435 -193.22 -57.77 3.97
C GLU A 435 -194.48 -57.57 3.11
N ILE A 436 -194.38 -56.82 2.00
CA ILE A 436 -195.50 -56.62 1.06
C ILE A 436 -195.89 -57.94 0.38
N SER A 437 -194.90 -58.76 0.01
CA SER A 437 -195.11 -60.09 -0.58
C SER A 437 -195.82 -61.03 0.39
N GLN A 438 -195.39 -61.09 1.65
CA GLN A 438 -196.04 -61.90 2.69
C GLN A 438 -197.47 -61.44 2.99
N LEU A 439 -197.73 -60.13 3.05
CA LEU A 439 -199.08 -59.59 3.22
C LEU A 439 -200.00 -59.96 2.04
N LEU A 440 -199.49 -59.92 0.80
CA LEU A 440 -200.21 -60.38 -0.39
C LEU A 440 -200.51 -61.88 -0.34
N VAL A 441 -199.52 -62.71 0.01
CA VAL A 441 -199.71 -64.16 0.17
C VAL A 441 -200.74 -64.47 1.26
N GLN A 442 -200.63 -63.84 2.43
CA GLN A 442 -201.56 -64.07 3.55
C GLN A 442 -202.99 -63.63 3.19
N SER A 443 -203.14 -62.48 2.50
CA SER A 443 -204.45 -62.04 2.00
C SER A 443 -205.01 -62.98 0.92
N SER A 444 -204.17 -63.62 0.11
CA SER A 444 -204.60 -64.62 -0.87
C SER A 444 -205.05 -65.92 -0.19
N THR A 445 -204.40 -66.33 0.91
CA THR A 445 -204.79 -67.52 1.68
C THR A 445 -206.13 -67.31 2.40
N ASP A 446 -206.32 -66.18 3.10
CA ASP A 446 -207.59 -65.86 3.79
C ASP A 446 -208.77 -65.76 2.80
N LEU A 447 -208.53 -65.23 1.60
CA LEU A 447 -209.51 -65.23 0.51
C LEU A 447 -209.84 -66.65 0.01
N SER A 448 -208.83 -67.51 -0.15
CA SER A 448 -209.01 -68.90 -0.61
C SER A 448 -209.77 -69.75 0.41
N GLU A 449 -209.47 -69.62 1.70
CA GLU A 449 -210.11 -70.38 2.78
C GLU A 449 -211.59 -69.97 2.96
N ARG A 450 -211.90 -68.67 2.79
CA ARG A 450 -213.30 -68.19 2.69
C ARG A 450 -214.04 -68.78 1.49
N LEU A 451 -213.39 -68.86 0.33
CA LEU A 451 -214.01 -69.42 -0.88
C LEU A 451 -214.29 -70.92 -0.73
N ASP A 452 -213.38 -71.68 -0.11
CA ASP A 452 -213.54 -73.12 0.14
C ASP A 452 -214.68 -73.40 1.15
N THR A 453 -214.80 -72.54 2.17
CA THR A 453 -215.92 -72.54 3.11
C THR A 453 -217.26 -72.29 2.39
N VAL A 454 -217.33 -71.27 1.53
CA VAL A 454 -218.53 -70.93 0.75
C VAL A 454 -218.89 -72.05 -0.25
N ALA A 455 -217.90 -72.67 -0.89
CA ALA A 455 -218.12 -73.82 -1.77
C ALA A 455 -218.71 -75.02 -1.01
N THR A 456 -218.24 -75.26 0.21
CA THR A 456 -218.74 -76.33 1.09
C THR A 456 -220.18 -76.09 1.52
N ASP A 457 -220.54 -74.87 1.93
CA ASP A 457 -221.92 -74.51 2.30
C ASP A 457 -222.89 -74.60 1.11
N VAL A 458 -222.47 -74.14 -0.08
CA VAL A 458 -223.25 -74.28 -1.33
C VAL A 458 -223.49 -75.75 -1.67
N ASN A 459 -222.49 -76.62 -1.51
CA ASN A 459 -222.61 -78.06 -1.76
C ASN A 459 -223.61 -78.72 -0.79
N ASN A 460 -223.54 -78.38 0.50
CA ASN A 460 -224.48 -78.87 1.52
C ASN A 460 -225.94 -78.39 1.28
N ALA A 461 -226.11 -77.14 0.84
CA ALA A 461 -227.40 -76.58 0.47
C ALA A 461 -227.99 -77.25 -0.79
N LEU A 462 -227.17 -77.56 -1.80
CA LEU A 462 -227.60 -78.27 -3.00
C LEU A 462 -228.02 -79.72 -2.70
N GLY A 463 -227.29 -80.43 -1.85
CA GLY A 463 -227.66 -81.80 -1.43
C GLY A 463 -229.03 -81.85 -0.76
N THR A 464 -229.26 -81.01 0.27
CA THR A 464 -230.55 -80.96 0.98
C THR A 464 -231.71 -80.42 0.13
N GLN A 465 -231.43 -79.69 -0.94
CA GLN A 465 -232.44 -79.31 -1.93
C GLN A 465 -232.73 -80.43 -2.93
N GLY A 466 -231.74 -81.28 -3.25
CA GLY A 466 -231.89 -82.48 -4.08
C GLY A 466 -232.84 -83.52 -3.46
N ASP A 467 -232.72 -83.77 -2.16
CA ASP A 467 -233.63 -84.67 -1.43
C ASP A 467 -235.09 -84.19 -1.48
N LYS A 468 -235.31 -82.88 -1.35
CA LYS A 468 -236.64 -82.26 -1.51
C LYS A 468 -237.15 -82.36 -2.95
N PHE A 469 -236.29 -82.13 -3.95
CA PHE A 469 -236.66 -82.26 -5.36
C PHE A 469 -237.09 -83.69 -5.69
N ASN A 470 -236.31 -84.70 -5.28
CA ASN A 470 -236.63 -86.11 -5.53
C ASN A 470 -237.93 -86.54 -4.80
N SER A 471 -238.13 -86.07 -3.57
CA SER A 471 -239.38 -86.27 -2.83
C SER A 471 -240.60 -85.68 -3.56
N SER A 472 -240.46 -84.47 -4.11
CA SER A 472 -241.50 -83.80 -4.90
C SER A 472 -241.71 -84.47 -6.27
N PHE A 473 -240.65 -84.98 -6.89
CA PHE A 473 -240.70 -85.70 -8.16
C PHE A 473 -241.47 -87.03 -8.02
N ARG A 474 -241.25 -87.79 -6.94
CA ARG A 474 -242.08 -88.96 -6.59
C ARG A 474 -243.57 -88.59 -6.50
N LEU A 475 -243.87 -87.53 -5.75
CA LEU A 475 -245.26 -87.07 -5.53
C LEU A 475 -245.92 -86.57 -6.83
N THR A 476 -245.14 -85.97 -7.72
CA THR A 476 -245.58 -85.54 -9.06
C THR A 476 -245.75 -86.73 -10.01
N ALA A 477 -244.90 -87.75 -9.93
CA ALA A 477 -245.00 -88.98 -10.73
C ALA A 477 -246.25 -89.78 -10.34
N ASP A 478 -246.56 -89.92 -9.05
CA ASP A 478 -247.80 -90.55 -8.57
C ASP A 478 -249.05 -89.79 -9.08
N GLN A 479 -248.99 -88.45 -9.21
CA GLN A 479 -250.05 -87.66 -9.85
C GLN A 479 -250.08 -87.81 -11.39
N LEU A 480 -248.94 -87.99 -12.05
CA LEU A 480 -248.87 -88.22 -13.50
C LEU A 480 -249.46 -89.58 -13.87
N VAL A 481 -249.24 -90.61 -13.04
CA VAL A 481 -249.87 -91.93 -13.13
C VAL A 481 -251.39 -91.82 -13.08
N ALA A 482 -251.93 -90.96 -12.19
CA ALA A 482 -253.37 -90.70 -12.15
C ALA A 482 -253.88 -89.89 -13.37
N SER A 483 -253.15 -88.87 -13.81
CA SER A 483 -253.58 -87.99 -14.91
C SER A 483 -253.57 -88.68 -16.28
N LEU A 484 -252.58 -89.53 -16.58
CA LEU A 484 -252.58 -90.34 -17.81
C LEU A 484 -253.73 -91.35 -17.82
N ALA A 485 -254.02 -91.98 -16.68
CA ALA A 485 -255.19 -92.82 -16.46
C ALA A 485 -256.54 -92.06 -16.45
N THR A 486 -256.53 -90.72 -16.61
CA THR A 486 -257.74 -89.89 -16.79
C THR A 486 -257.84 -89.33 -18.22
N ASN A 487 -256.71 -89.05 -18.89
CA ASN A 487 -256.71 -88.66 -20.31
C ASN A 487 -257.12 -89.81 -21.24
N SER A 488 -256.81 -91.05 -20.85
CA SER A 488 -257.59 -92.28 -21.10
C SER A 488 -258.37 -92.39 -22.44
N ASP A 489 -259.68 -92.65 -22.52
CA ASP A 489 -260.76 -91.79 -22.02
C ASP A 489 -261.12 -90.77 -23.10
N ALA A 490 -260.43 -89.62 -23.11
CA ALA A 490 -260.68 -88.55 -24.08
C ALA A 490 -260.13 -88.85 -25.49
N LEU A 491 -258.96 -89.48 -25.60
CA LEU A 491 -258.29 -89.67 -26.90
C LEU A 491 -258.95 -90.80 -27.72
N ASP A 492 -259.34 -91.88 -27.03
CA ASP A 492 -260.05 -93.02 -27.62
C ASP A 492 -261.43 -92.61 -28.17
N GLN A 493 -262.12 -91.69 -27.48
CA GLN A 493 -263.34 -91.06 -27.98
C GLN A 493 -263.08 -90.17 -29.21
N MET A 494 -262.05 -89.30 -29.17
CA MET A 494 -261.91 -88.22 -30.16
C MET A 494 -261.50 -88.69 -31.57
N LEU A 495 -260.67 -89.73 -31.70
CA LEU A 495 -260.31 -90.29 -33.02
C LEU A 495 -261.33 -91.31 -33.55
N THR A 496 -262.09 -91.97 -32.69
CA THR A 496 -263.27 -92.76 -33.09
C THR A 496 -264.34 -91.87 -33.74
N THR A 497 -264.48 -90.61 -33.30
CA THR A 497 -265.30 -89.58 -33.97
C THR A 497 -264.74 -89.13 -35.35
N ARG A 498 -263.42 -89.23 -35.56
CA ARG A 498 -262.79 -88.94 -36.87
C ARG A 498 -262.91 -90.11 -37.85
N LEU A 499 -262.94 -91.34 -37.35
CA LEU A 499 -263.23 -92.54 -38.15
C LEU A 499 -264.64 -92.51 -38.75
N THR A 500 -265.62 -91.90 -38.07
CA THR A 500 -266.98 -91.71 -38.60
C THR A 500 -267.09 -90.52 -39.56
N ALA A 501 -266.51 -89.37 -39.22
CA ALA A 501 -266.66 -88.12 -40.00
C ALA A 501 -265.92 -88.06 -41.36
N ILE A 502 -265.26 -89.14 -41.80
CA ILE A 502 -264.65 -89.27 -43.14
C ILE A 502 -265.24 -90.47 -43.91
N ASP A 503 -265.81 -91.45 -43.22
CA ASP A 503 -266.66 -92.50 -43.83
C ASP A 503 -268.01 -91.89 -44.28
N GLU A 504 -268.51 -90.86 -43.58
CA GLU A 504 -269.69 -90.08 -43.93
C GLU A 504 -269.35 -88.63 -44.37
N THR A 505 -268.74 -88.43 -45.55
CA THR A 505 -269.10 -87.37 -46.55
C THR A 505 -268.10 -87.30 -47.73
N ILE A 506 -268.46 -87.64 -48.97
CA ILE A 506 -269.64 -88.36 -49.52
C ILE A 506 -269.20 -89.07 -50.82
#